data_AF-A0A6M3ILX7-F1
#
_entry.id   AF-A0A6M3ILX7-F1
#
_cell.length_a   1.000
_cell.length_b   1.000
_cell.length_c   1.000
_cell.angle_alpha   90.00
_cell.angle_beta   90.00
_cell.angle_gamma   90.00
#
_symmetry.space_group_name_H-M   'P 1'
#
loop_
_entity.id
_entity.type
_entity.pdbx_description
1 polymer ?
#
loop_
_entity_poly.entity_id
_entity_poly.type
_entity_poly.pdbx_seq_one_letter_code
_entity_poly.pdbx_strand_id
1 'polypeptide(L)'
;MITIFNPTNEVFKMVYAGIDVVLGPGDKKPVEDACANHLLNSHGPRGLCQLIYGDAEEVVGNKGQLRNYEFKKTQIARYNIMNEQRKMQGMGYIPPTDYLRQYAVELGIQLLEPYTLKNEETGAIAQIRRENEELKGQMAELMKTMSNLIAQKGEPEETENPKRGRGRPKE
;
A
#
# COMPACT_ATOMS: atom_id res chain seq x y z
N MET A 1 -45.71 5.67 12.39
CA MET A 1 -44.93 4.56 11.78
C MET A 1 -44.20 5.14 10.60
N ILE A 2 -42.88 5.01 10.64
CA ILE A 2 -41.97 5.53 9.64
C ILE A 2 -41.26 4.34 8.99
N THR A 3 -41.08 4.39 7.67
CA THR A 3 -40.30 3.37 6.96
C THR A 3 -38.85 3.82 6.87
N ILE A 4 -37.94 3.04 7.45
CA ILE A 4 -36.50 3.19 7.22
C ILE A 4 -36.08 2.36 6.01
N PHE A 5 -35.09 2.85 5.28
CA PHE A 5 -34.57 2.27 4.05
C PHE A 5 -33.05 2.30 4.05
N ASN A 6 -32.45 1.17 3.70
CA ASN A 6 -31.01 1.06 3.49
C ASN A 6 -30.69 0.98 1.98
N PRO A 7 -30.32 2.09 1.33
CA PRO A 7 -29.89 2.07 -0.07
C PRO A 7 -28.43 1.65 -0.28
N THR A 8 -27.70 1.33 0.78
CA THR A 8 -26.26 1.07 0.76
C THR A 8 -25.95 -0.42 0.63
N ASN A 9 -24.69 -0.76 0.39
CA ASN A 9 -24.19 -2.13 0.37
C ASN A 9 -23.83 -2.69 1.77
N GLU A 10 -24.04 -1.91 2.83
CA GLU A 10 -23.74 -2.33 4.20
C GLU A 10 -24.93 -3.05 4.85
N VAL A 11 -24.64 -3.92 5.81
CA VAL A 11 -25.66 -4.48 6.72
C VAL A 11 -25.66 -3.66 8.01
N PHE A 12 -26.76 -2.98 8.30
CA PHE A 12 -26.91 -2.25 9.55
C PHE A 12 -27.47 -3.16 10.64
N LYS A 13 -26.62 -3.49 11.62
CA LYS A 13 -27.02 -4.15 12.86
C LYS A 13 -27.22 -3.08 13.93
N MET A 14 -28.46 -2.89 14.34
CA MET A 14 -28.88 -1.79 15.20
C MET A 14 -29.67 -2.33 16.39
N VAL A 15 -29.63 -1.62 17.52
CA VAL A 15 -30.35 -2.01 18.73
C VAL A 15 -31.12 -0.79 19.23
N TYR A 16 -32.42 -0.95 19.47
CA TYR A 16 -33.25 0.07 20.13
C TYR A 16 -34.07 -0.57 21.24
N ALA A 17 -33.94 -0.06 22.46
CA ALA A 17 -34.66 -0.56 23.64
C ALA A 17 -34.55 -2.09 23.85
N GLY A 18 -33.39 -2.68 23.53
CA GLY A 18 -33.16 -4.13 23.65
C GLY A 18 -33.70 -4.97 22.49
N ILE A 19 -34.25 -4.35 21.44
CA ILE A 19 -34.72 -5.03 20.24
C ILE A 19 -33.65 -4.91 19.16
N ASP A 20 -33.16 -6.06 18.68
CA ASP A 20 -32.22 -6.13 17.57
C ASP A 20 -32.94 -5.93 16.24
N VAL A 21 -32.45 -4.95 15.47
CA VAL A 21 -32.92 -4.64 14.12
C VAL A 21 -31.74 -4.81 13.17
N VAL A 22 -31.85 -5.79 12.27
CA VAL A 22 -30.91 -5.96 11.16
C VAL A 22 -31.59 -5.47 9.88
N LEU A 23 -30.91 -4.60 9.14
CA LEU A 23 -31.36 -4.08 7.85
C LEU A 23 -30.27 -4.31 6.81
N GLY A 24 -30.53 -5.19 5.85
CA GLY A 24 -29.61 -5.50 4.76
C GLY A 24 -29.65 -4.47 3.63
N PRO A 25 -28.80 -4.63 2.60
CA PRO A 25 -28.78 -3.79 1.41
C PRO A 25 -30.12 -3.81 0.66
N GLY A 26 -30.67 -2.63 0.38
CA GLY A 26 -31.97 -2.46 -0.28
C GLY A 26 -33.18 -2.68 0.63
N ASP A 27 -32.99 -3.16 1.86
CA ASP A 27 -34.10 -3.51 2.74
C ASP A 27 -34.82 -2.27 3.27
N LYS A 28 -36.12 -2.45 3.50
CA LYS A 28 -37.01 -1.47 4.11
C LYS A 28 -37.69 -2.09 5.31
N LYS A 29 -37.87 -1.31 6.37
CA LYS A 29 -38.57 -1.78 7.55
C LYS A 29 -39.45 -0.67 8.13
N PRO A 30 -40.75 -0.93 8.38
CA PRO A 30 -41.56 -0.03 9.17
C PRO A 30 -41.15 -0.12 10.64
N VAL A 31 -40.95 1.03 11.26
CA VAL A 31 -40.59 1.17 12.68
C VAL A 31 -41.42 2.29 13.32
N GLU A 32 -41.53 2.24 14.64
CA GLU A 32 -42.13 3.35 15.41
C GLU A 32 -41.26 4.60 15.33
N ASP A 33 -41.88 5.77 15.45
CA ASP A 33 -41.21 7.04 15.17
C ASP A 33 -40.04 7.30 16.12
N ALA A 34 -40.16 6.92 17.41
CA ALA A 34 -39.08 7.04 18.39
C ALA A 34 -37.88 6.15 18.05
N CYS A 35 -38.15 4.91 17.60
CA CYS A 35 -37.13 3.97 17.12
C CYS A 35 -36.48 4.52 15.84
N ALA A 36 -37.27 4.97 14.87
CA ALA A 36 -36.80 5.55 13.63
C ALA A 36 -35.81 6.70 13.87
N ASN A 37 -36.17 7.65 14.73
CA ASN A 37 -35.31 8.79 15.06
C ASN A 37 -33.98 8.37 15.68
N HIS A 38 -34.00 7.38 16.58
CA HIS A 38 -32.77 6.85 17.16
C HIS A 38 -31.88 6.19 16.10
N LEU A 39 -32.47 5.34 15.27
CA LEU A 39 -31.75 4.62 14.21
C LEU A 39 -31.18 5.57 13.16
N LEU A 40 -31.96 6.57 12.73
CA LEU A 40 -31.56 7.60 11.76
C LEU A 40 -30.47 8.51 12.32
N ASN A 41 -30.50 8.86 13.60
CA ASN A 41 -29.42 9.63 14.21
C ASN A 41 -28.10 8.84 14.27
N SER A 42 -28.18 7.55 14.53
CA SER A 42 -27.00 6.68 14.63
C SER A 42 -26.41 6.30 13.27
N HIS A 43 -27.26 5.97 12.29
CA HIS A 43 -26.86 5.38 11.00
C HIS A 43 -27.15 6.27 9.78
N GLY A 44 -27.80 7.42 9.96
CA GLY A 44 -28.06 8.39 8.90
C GLY A 44 -26.81 8.88 8.19
N PRO A 45 -25.70 9.21 8.90
CA PRO A 45 -24.42 9.53 8.26
C PRO A 45 -23.86 8.37 7.43
N ARG A 46 -24.15 7.12 7.81
CA ARG A 46 -23.75 5.93 7.06
C ARG A 46 -24.66 5.65 5.86
N GLY A 47 -25.66 6.48 5.60
CA GLY A 47 -26.53 6.38 4.43
C GLY A 47 -27.93 5.82 4.70
N LEU A 48 -28.29 5.53 5.96
CA LEU A 48 -29.66 5.14 6.31
C LEU A 48 -30.63 6.29 5.97
N CYS A 49 -31.73 5.96 5.31
CA CYS A 49 -32.73 6.92 4.87
C CYS A 49 -34.09 6.67 5.52
N GLN A 50 -34.85 7.75 5.67
CA GLN A 50 -36.28 7.70 5.93
C GLN A 50 -37.01 7.77 4.59
N LEU A 51 -38.06 6.96 4.41
CA LEU A 51 -39.00 7.07 3.30
C LEU A 51 -40.32 7.64 3.80
N ILE A 52 -40.75 8.72 3.17
CA ILE A 52 -42.05 9.37 3.40
C ILE A 52 -42.96 9.05 2.20
N TYR A 53 -44.28 8.99 2.44
CA TYR A 53 -45.25 8.78 1.37
C TYR A 53 -45.12 9.86 0.29
N GLY A 54 -44.92 9.44 -0.96
CA GLY A 54 -44.69 10.32 -2.11
C GLY A 54 -43.23 10.58 -2.45
N ASP A 55 -42.26 10.07 -1.67
CA ASP A 55 -40.85 10.18 -2.00
C ASP A 55 -40.49 9.37 -3.25
N ALA A 56 -39.68 9.96 -4.12
CA ALA A 56 -39.00 9.24 -5.19
C ALA A 56 -37.86 8.42 -4.58
N GLU A 57 -38.09 7.12 -4.41
CA GLU A 57 -37.17 6.20 -3.75
C GLU A 57 -35.76 6.23 -4.36
N GLU A 58 -35.65 6.32 -5.70
CA GLU A 58 -34.37 6.43 -6.39
C GLU A 58 -33.57 7.66 -5.96
N VAL A 59 -34.24 8.81 -5.80
CA VAL A 59 -33.60 10.07 -5.38
C VAL A 59 -33.11 9.97 -3.94
N VAL A 60 -33.94 9.40 -3.06
CA VAL A 60 -33.57 9.18 -1.65
C VAL A 60 -32.44 8.16 -1.54
N GLY A 61 -32.46 7.12 -2.36
CA GLY A 61 -31.45 6.09 -2.43
C GLY A 61 -30.10 6.64 -2.88
N ASN A 62 -30.08 7.41 -3.98
CA ASN A 62 -28.87 8.05 -4.48
C ASN A 62 -28.24 9.00 -3.45
N LYS A 63 -29.07 9.78 -2.74
CA LYS A 63 -28.60 10.63 -1.63
C LYS A 63 -28.02 9.80 -0.48
N GLY A 64 -28.65 8.69 -0.12
CA GLY A 64 -28.15 7.77 0.90
C GLY A 64 -26.80 7.16 0.54
N GLN A 65 -26.65 6.70 -0.70
CA GLN A 65 -25.39 6.17 -1.23
C GLN A 65 -24.28 7.22 -1.26
N LEU A 66 -24.60 8.45 -1.67
CA LEU A 66 -23.64 9.56 -1.65
C LEU A 66 -23.16 9.85 -0.22
N ARG A 67 -24.07 9.90 0.76
CA ARG A 67 -23.69 10.07 2.18
C ARG A 67 -22.81 8.92 2.68
N ASN A 68 -23.12 7.68 2.32
CA ASN A 68 -22.30 6.53 2.68
C ASN A 68 -20.88 6.64 2.09
N TYR A 69 -20.76 7.01 0.82
CA TYR A 69 -19.49 7.25 0.15
C TYR A 69 -18.67 8.35 0.88
N GLU A 70 -19.30 9.49 1.16
CA GLU A 70 -18.65 10.60 1.88
C GLU A 70 -18.24 10.23 3.30
N PHE A 71 -19.07 9.46 4.00
CA PHE A 71 -18.76 8.93 5.32
C PHE A 71 -17.51 8.05 5.28
N LYS A 72 -17.48 7.03 4.41
CA LYS A 72 -16.34 6.13 4.23
C LYS A 72 -15.06 6.89 3.91
N LYS A 73 -15.13 7.83 2.96
CA LYS A 73 -14.01 8.70 2.57
C LYS A 73 -13.51 9.54 3.75
N THR A 74 -14.41 10.11 4.54
CA THR A 74 -14.07 10.93 5.71
C THR A 74 -13.39 10.09 6.80
N GLN A 75 -13.86 8.86 7.03
CA GLN A 75 -13.23 7.95 8.00
C GLN A 75 -11.78 7.63 7.62
N ILE A 76 -11.53 7.30 6.35
CA ILE A 76 -10.18 7.03 5.83
C ILE A 76 -9.30 8.28 5.93
N ALA A 77 -9.82 9.44 5.52
CA ALA A 77 -9.07 10.70 5.58
C ALA A 77 -8.68 11.06 7.03
N ARG A 78 -9.63 10.94 7.98
CA ARG A 78 -9.37 11.18 9.40
C ARG A 78 -8.32 10.22 9.96
N TYR A 79 -8.41 8.94 9.60
CA TYR A 79 -7.42 7.94 9.98
C TYR A 79 -6.01 8.32 9.47
N ASN A 80 -5.90 8.70 8.19
CA ASN A 80 -4.61 9.08 7.61
C ASN A 80 -4.05 10.37 8.25
N ILE A 81 -4.87 11.40 8.44
CA ILE A 81 -4.46 12.65 9.09
C ILE A 81 -3.99 12.39 10.53
N MET A 82 -4.76 11.59 11.29
CA MET A 82 -4.43 11.23 12.66
C MET A 82 -3.07 10.56 12.74
N ASN A 83 -2.82 9.56 11.89
CA ASN A 83 -1.54 8.88 11.86
C ASN A 83 -0.41 9.85 11.49
N GLU A 84 -0.52 10.67 10.44
CA GLU A 84 0.52 11.66 10.11
C GLU A 84 0.81 12.63 11.27
N GLN A 85 -0.20 13.07 12.01
CA GLN A 85 0.00 13.88 13.21
C GLN A 85 0.76 13.12 14.30
N ARG A 86 0.45 11.84 14.51
CA ARG A 86 1.18 10.99 15.46
C ARG A 86 2.65 10.84 15.08
N LYS A 87 2.93 10.65 13.79
CA LYS A 87 4.30 10.64 13.25
C LYS A 87 5.05 11.94 13.55
N MET A 88 4.44 13.09 13.30
CA MET A 88 5.04 14.40 13.60
C MET A 88 5.32 14.59 15.09
N GLN A 89 4.49 14.00 15.96
CA GLN A 89 4.63 14.06 17.42
C GLN A 89 5.53 12.95 17.99
N GLY A 90 6.12 12.10 17.15
CA GLY A 90 6.94 10.96 17.59
C GLY A 90 6.15 9.87 18.33
N MET A 91 4.82 9.85 18.18
CA MET A 91 3.95 8.84 18.78
C MET A 91 3.84 7.60 17.88
N GLY A 92 3.61 6.44 18.50
CA GLY A 92 3.45 5.17 17.79
C GLY A 92 2.27 5.17 16.80
N TYR A 93 2.45 4.41 15.72
CA TYR A 93 1.43 4.16 14.69
C TYR A 93 0.22 3.43 15.27
N ILE A 94 -0.98 3.82 14.81
CA ILE A 94 -2.22 3.10 15.13
C ILE A 94 -2.63 2.28 13.90
N PRO A 95 -2.76 0.95 14.01
CA PRO A 95 -3.22 0.12 12.90
C PRO A 95 -4.68 0.39 12.51
N PRO A 96 -5.04 0.19 11.23
CA PRO A 96 -6.40 0.40 10.77
C PRO A 96 -7.30 -0.72 11.27
N THR A 97 -8.51 -0.38 11.66
CA THR A 97 -9.56 -1.36 11.98
C THR A 97 -10.03 -2.10 10.74
N ASP A 98 -10.68 -3.25 10.91
CA ASP A 98 -11.15 -4.09 9.79
C ASP A 98 -12.10 -3.35 8.86
N TYR A 99 -13.03 -2.55 9.41
CA TYR A 99 -13.96 -1.77 8.61
C TYR A 99 -13.27 -0.67 7.80
N LEU A 100 -12.22 -0.02 8.35
CA LEU A 100 -11.43 0.98 7.62
C LEU A 100 -10.70 0.36 6.44
N ARG A 101 -10.16 -0.86 6.62
CA ARG A 101 -9.53 -1.62 5.52
C ARG A 101 -10.54 -1.96 4.43
N GLN A 102 -11.73 -2.43 4.81
CA GLN A 102 -12.80 -2.71 3.85
C GLN A 102 -13.22 -1.45 3.08
N TYR A 103 -13.41 -0.32 3.76
CA TYR A 103 -13.75 0.95 3.11
C TYR A 103 -12.65 1.43 2.16
N ALA A 104 -11.39 1.28 2.55
CA ALA A 104 -10.26 1.65 1.71
C ALA A 104 -10.18 0.82 0.43
N VAL A 105 -10.38 -0.50 0.54
CA VAL A 105 -10.43 -1.41 -0.61
C VAL A 105 -11.62 -1.08 -1.52
N GLU A 106 -12.80 -0.86 -0.94
CA GLU A 106 -14.01 -0.52 -1.69
C GLU A 106 -13.88 0.80 -2.46
N LEU A 107 -13.30 1.83 -1.84
CA LEU A 107 -13.12 3.15 -2.45
C LEU A 107 -11.83 3.27 -3.27
N GLY A 108 -10.95 2.28 -3.25
CA GLY A 108 -9.63 2.35 -3.88
C GLY A 108 -8.72 3.43 -3.27
N ILE A 109 -8.91 3.80 -2.01
CA ILE A 109 -8.12 4.83 -1.32
C ILE A 109 -7.01 4.15 -0.53
N GLN A 110 -5.77 4.60 -0.71
CA GLN A 110 -4.63 4.06 0.03
C GLN A 110 -4.66 4.50 1.51
N LEU A 111 -4.58 3.52 2.42
CA LEU A 111 -4.35 3.77 3.85
C LEU A 111 -2.86 3.98 4.09
N LEU A 112 -2.52 4.86 5.04
CA LEU A 112 -1.15 4.96 5.50
C LEU A 112 -0.72 3.68 6.20
N GLU A 113 0.51 3.26 5.93
CA GLU A 113 1.12 2.04 6.45
C GLU A 113 1.85 2.30 7.79
N PRO A 114 2.10 1.25 8.60
CA PRO A 114 2.86 1.37 9.83
C PRO A 114 4.21 2.06 9.64
N TYR A 115 4.63 2.86 10.62
CA TYR A 115 5.91 3.58 10.61
C TYR A 115 7.15 2.68 10.75
N THR A 116 7.04 1.38 10.51
CA THR A 116 8.17 0.45 10.58
C THR A 116 9.17 0.77 9.49
N LEU A 117 10.20 1.50 9.92
CA LEU A 117 11.62 1.38 9.60
C LEU A 117 11.91 0.84 8.20
N LYS A 118 11.98 1.75 7.23
CA LYS A 118 12.78 1.51 6.01
C LYS A 118 14.22 1.10 6.31
N ASN A 119 14.72 1.13 7.55
CA ASN A 119 16.13 0.90 7.89
C ASN A 119 16.60 -0.55 7.72
N GLU A 120 15.76 -1.56 7.93
CA GLU A 120 16.20 -2.95 7.71
C GLU A 120 16.23 -3.32 6.22
N GLU A 121 15.22 -2.88 5.45
CA GLU A 121 15.21 -3.08 3.99
C GLU A 121 16.20 -2.16 3.26
N THR A 122 16.38 -0.90 3.67
CA THR A 122 17.47 -0.06 3.11
C THR A 122 18.85 -0.52 3.55
N GLY A 123 19.00 -1.09 4.75
CA GLY A 123 20.21 -1.76 5.19
C GLY A 123 20.54 -2.96 4.31
N ALA A 124 19.57 -3.84 4.09
CA ALA A 124 19.71 -5.01 3.22
C ALA A 124 19.98 -4.62 1.75
N ILE A 125 19.28 -3.61 1.21
CA ILE A 125 19.50 -3.12 -0.15
C ILE A 125 20.86 -2.43 -0.29
N ALA A 126 21.32 -1.68 0.71
CA ALA A 126 22.66 -1.08 0.72
C ALA A 126 23.75 -2.15 0.82
N GLN A 127 23.52 -3.22 1.59
CA GLN A 127 24.44 -4.35 1.71
C GLN A 127 24.51 -5.15 0.41
N ILE A 128 23.36 -5.49 -0.20
CA ILE A 128 23.29 -6.13 -1.51
C ILE A 128 23.96 -5.28 -2.61
N ARG A 129 23.84 -3.94 -2.54
CA ARG A 129 24.49 -3.05 -3.51
C ARG A 129 26.02 -3.06 -3.35
N ARG A 130 26.53 -3.07 -2.11
CA ARG A 130 27.98 -3.20 -1.84
C ARG A 130 28.51 -4.55 -2.30
N GLU A 131 27.83 -5.64 -1.98
CA GLU A 131 28.22 -6.99 -2.39
C GLU A 131 28.26 -7.13 -3.93
N ASN A 132 27.30 -6.52 -4.64
CA ASN A 132 27.30 -6.50 -6.11
C ASN A 132 28.44 -5.66 -6.71
N GLU A 133 28.83 -4.55 -6.07
CA GLU A 133 29.97 -3.74 -6.52
C GLU A 133 31.30 -4.47 -6.28
N GLU A 134 31.45 -5.17 -5.15
CA GLU A 134 32.61 -6.00 -4.85
C GLU A 134 32.73 -7.19 -5.82
N LEU A 135 31.63 -7.91 -6.10
CA LEU A 135 31.62 -9.01 -7.06
C LEU A 135 31.98 -8.55 -8.48
N LYS A 136 31.51 -7.35 -8.89
CA LYS A 136 31.90 -6.76 -10.18
C LYS A 136 33.39 -6.42 -10.22
N GLY A 137 33.95 -5.92 -9.11
CA GLY A 137 35.39 -5.69 -8.97
C GLY A 137 36.20 -6.98 -9.10
N GLN A 138 35.80 -8.02 -8.37
CA GLN A 138 36.43 -9.34 -8.44
C GLN A 138 36.35 -9.94 -9.85
N MET A 139 35.21 -9.83 -10.53
CA MET A 139 35.10 -10.27 -11.93
C MET A 139 36.01 -9.50 -12.88
N ALA A 140 36.19 -8.19 -12.66
CA ALA A 140 37.10 -7.39 -13.48
C ALA A 140 38.57 -7.78 -13.26
N GLU A 141 38.97 -8.10 -12.03
CA GLU A 141 40.30 -8.65 -11.73
C GLU A 141 40.49 -10.04 -12.32
N LEU A 142 39.48 -10.91 -12.24
CA LEU A 142 39.52 -12.24 -12.82
C LEU A 142 39.63 -12.18 -14.35
N MET A 143 38.90 -11.27 -15.01
CA MET A 143 39.07 -11.02 -16.44
C MET A 143 40.47 -10.52 -16.79
N LYS A 144 41.06 -9.61 -15.99
CA LYS A 144 42.44 -9.12 -16.21
C LYS A 144 43.48 -10.23 -16.04
N THR A 145 43.33 -11.07 -15.03
CA THR A 145 44.25 -12.21 -14.83
C THR A 145 44.10 -13.24 -15.95
N MET A 146 42.88 -13.50 -16.40
CA MET A 146 42.62 -14.40 -17.54
C MET A 146 43.19 -13.82 -18.84
N SER A 147 43.04 -12.52 -19.11
CA SER A 147 43.65 -11.88 -20.28
C SER A 147 45.19 -11.92 -20.22
N ASN A 148 45.78 -11.73 -19.04
CA ASN A 148 47.23 -11.80 -18.87
C ASN A 148 47.77 -13.22 -19.03
N LEU A 149 47.04 -14.24 -18.55
CA LEU A 149 47.39 -15.65 -18.74
C LEU A 149 47.24 -16.10 -20.21
N ILE A 150 46.22 -15.60 -20.91
CA ILE A 150 46.06 -15.83 -22.35
C ILE A 150 47.19 -15.16 -23.13
N ALA A 151 47.60 -13.94 -22.74
CA ALA A 151 48.76 -13.27 -23.34
C ALA A 151 50.06 -14.04 -23.08
N GLN A 152 50.28 -14.56 -21.87
CA GLN A 152 51.45 -15.38 -21.53
C GLN A 152 51.48 -16.75 -22.22
N LYS A 153 50.31 -17.33 -22.55
CA LYS A 153 50.23 -18.57 -23.35
C LYS A 153 50.31 -18.33 -24.86
N GLY A 154 50.27 -17.07 -25.30
CA GLY A 154 50.29 -16.65 -26.70
C GLY A 154 51.67 -16.26 -27.24
N GLU A 155 52.73 -16.31 -26.43
CA GLU A 155 54.11 -16.08 -26.90
C GLU A 155 54.74 -17.41 -27.33
N PRO A 156 54.92 -17.69 -28.64
CA PRO A 156 55.90 -18.67 -29.07
C PRO A 156 57.30 -18.09 -28.89
N GLU A 157 58.20 -18.95 -28.42
CA GLU A 157 59.63 -18.75 -28.25
C GLU A 157 60.26 -17.90 -29.36
N GLU A 158 60.72 -16.69 -29.02
CA GLU A 158 61.82 -16.06 -29.76
C GLU A 158 63.09 -16.87 -29.45
N THR A 159 63.41 -17.83 -30.31
CA THR A 159 64.71 -18.50 -30.27
C THR A 159 65.81 -17.47 -30.45
N GLU A 160 66.58 -17.31 -29.38
CA GLU A 160 67.90 -16.70 -29.36
C GLU A 160 68.74 -17.13 -30.56
N ASN A 161 69.45 -16.17 -31.17
CA ASN A 161 70.71 -16.50 -31.83
C ASN A 161 71.81 -15.55 -31.34
N PRO A 162 72.89 -16.08 -30.73
CA PRO A 162 73.84 -15.29 -29.96
C PRO A 162 74.90 -14.62 -30.86
N LYS A 163 75.33 -13.44 -30.41
CA LYS A 163 76.49 -12.70 -30.92
C LYS A 163 77.75 -13.59 -30.96
N ARG A 164 78.29 -13.83 -32.16
CA ARG A 164 79.73 -14.08 -32.41
C ARG A 164 80.21 -12.87 -33.21
N GLY A 165 81.23 -12.09 -32.86
CA GLY A 165 82.42 -12.37 -32.08
C GLY A 165 83.63 -12.07 -32.96
N ARG A 166 84.23 -10.89 -32.73
CA ARG A 166 85.62 -10.46 -33.06
C ARG A 166 85.98 -10.26 -34.54
N GLY A 167 86.50 -9.06 -34.83
CA GLY A 167 86.96 -8.67 -36.17
C GLY A 167 88.42 -8.94 -36.47
N ARG A 168 88.87 -8.44 -37.63
CA ARG A 168 90.13 -7.70 -37.82
C ARG A 168 90.16 -6.98 -39.19
N PRO A 169 91.06 -6.00 -39.38
CA PRO A 169 91.04 -4.98 -40.44
C PRO A 169 91.96 -5.30 -41.64
N LYS A 170 92.03 -4.30 -42.55
CA LYS A 170 92.87 -4.10 -43.76
C LYS A 170 92.10 -4.41 -45.05
N GLU A 171 92.14 -3.59 -46.10
CA GLU A 171 93.09 -2.55 -46.54
C GLU A 171 92.34 -1.44 -47.29
#